data_AF-A0A4Q3W8Y6-F1
#
_entry.id   AF-A0A4Q3W8Y6-F1
#
_cell.length_a   1.000
_cell.length_b   1.000
_cell.length_c   1.000
_cell.angle_alpha   90.00
_cell.angle_beta   90.00
_cell.angle_gamma   90.00
#
_symmetry.space_group_name_H-M   'P 1'
#
loop_
_entity.id
_entity.type
_entity.pdbx_description
1 polymer ?
#
loop_
_entity_poly.entity_id
_entity_poly.type
_entity_poly.pdbx_seq_one_letter_code
_entity_poly.pdbx_strand_id
1 'polypeptide(L)'
;GSYRPTLEDQQFFQIIGGDFKLLANSELRFPLSGRLKGAVFADIGNIWTKDTIQFGKAAQISKNWWKELAVASGFGVRFDATVILIRVDLGIPLRKPYLPDGERWVIKDINFASSEWRRENLVLNIALGYPF
;
A
#
# COMPACT_ATOMS: atom_id res chain seq x y z
N GLY A 1 -5.83 4.79 11.14
CA GLY A 1 -7.26 5.10 11.27
C GLY A 1 -7.94 5.11 9.92
N SER A 2 -9.09 5.77 9.83
CA SER A 2 -9.80 6.06 8.58
C SER A 2 -9.59 7.50 8.08
N TYR A 3 -8.74 8.30 8.74
CA TYR A 3 -8.38 9.62 8.26
C TYR A 3 -7.65 9.53 6.91
N ARG A 4 -8.03 10.39 5.94
CA ARG A 4 -7.32 10.54 4.67
C ARG A 4 -6.47 11.80 4.76
N PRO A 5 -5.13 11.67 4.79
CA PRO A 5 -4.25 12.83 4.83
C PRO A 5 -4.45 13.75 3.64
N THR A 6 -4.42 15.05 3.92
CA THR A 6 -4.45 16.12 2.93
C THR A 6 -3.04 16.41 2.40
N LEU A 7 -2.94 17.23 1.34
CA LEU A 7 -1.65 17.70 0.84
C LEU A 7 -0.90 18.55 1.88
N GLU A 8 -1.63 19.31 2.70
CA GLU A 8 -1.07 20.11 3.79
C GLU A 8 -0.46 19.20 4.87
N ASP A 9 -1.16 18.13 5.26
CA ASP A 9 -0.63 17.14 6.21
C ASP A 9 0.69 16.53 5.72
N GLN A 10 0.80 16.25 4.41
CA GLN A 10 2.01 15.68 3.81
C GLN A 10 3.18 16.68 3.75
N GLN A 11 2.90 17.99 3.73
CA GLN A 11 3.93 19.04 3.78
C GLN A 11 4.51 19.20 5.19
N PHE A 12 3.67 19.13 6.21
CA PHE A 12 4.11 19.29 7.61
C PHE A 12 4.65 17.98 8.22
N PHE A 13 4.18 16.83 7.74
CA PHE A 13 4.63 15.52 8.19
C PHE A 13 5.26 14.74 7.03
N GLN A 14 6.58 14.88 6.87
CA GLN A 14 7.35 14.12 5.86
C GLN A 14 7.20 12.59 6.02
N ILE A 15 6.91 12.15 7.24
CA ILE A 15 6.40 10.81 7.54
C ILE A 15 5.14 11.03 8.38
N ILE A 16 3.98 10.68 7.82
CA ILE A 16 2.74 10.58 8.60
C ILE A 16 2.92 9.34 9.49
N GLY A 17 3.47 9.59 10.67
CA GLY A 17 3.66 8.59 11.71
C GLY A 17 2.36 8.30 12.45
N GLY A 18 2.48 7.43 13.45
CA GLY A 18 1.43 7.17 14.42
C GLY A 18 2.01 6.36 15.56
N ASP A 19 1.36 6.42 16.72
CA ASP A 19 1.78 5.68 17.92
C ASP A 19 1.63 4.16 17.73
N PHE A 20 0.73 3.72 16.85
CA PHE A 20 0.49 2.31 16.55
C PHE A 20 0.56 2.05 15.05
N LYS A 21 1.20 0.95 14.67
CA LYS A 21 1.35 0.54 13.27
C LYS A 21 1.20 -0.97 13.15
N LEU A 22 0.42 -1.40 12.17
CA LEU A 22 0.31 -2.79 11.76
C LEU A 22 0.62 -2.89 10.28
N LEU A 23 1.54 -3.79 9.92
CA LEU A 23 1.86 -4.15 8.56
C LEU A 23 1.96 -5.67 8.46
N ALA A 24 1.31 -6.24 7.45
CA ALA A 24 1.44 -7.63 7.07
C ALA A 24 1.59 -7.70 5.55
N ASN A 25 2.51 -8.52 5.08
CA ASN A 25 2.76 -8.77 3.67
C ASN A 25 2.79 -10.27 3.43
N SER A 26 2.22 -10.70 2.31
CA SER A 26 2.36 -12.05 1.79
C SER A 26 2.75 -11.95 0.32
N GLU A 27 3.71 -12.77 -0.10
CA GLU A 27 4.23 -12.75 -1.46
C GLU A 27 4.45 -14.19 -1.95
N LEU A 28 3.88 -14.51 -3.12
CA LEU A 28 4.10 -15.76 -3.83
C LEU A 28 5.02 -15.50 -5.02
N ARG A 29 6.23 -16.07 -4.96
CA ARG A 29 7.27 -15.94 -5.98
C ARG A 29 7.32 -17.15 -6.89
N PHE A 30 7.57 -16.92 -8.17
CA PHE A 30 7.71 -17.98 -9.16
C PHE A 30 8.72 -17.62 -10.26
N PRO A 31 9.38 -18.63 -10.86
CA PRO A 31 10.28 -18.39 -11.99
C PRO A 31 9.47 -17.94 -13.23
N LEU A 32 10.03 -17.01 -14.00
CA LEU A 32 9.51 -16.66 -15.33
C LEU A 32 10.44 -17.21 -16.42
N SER A 33 11.69 -16.73 -16.46
CA SER A 33 12.70 -17.20 -17.41
C SER A 33 14.11 -16.79 -16.99
N GLY A 34 15.05 -17.74 -16.91
CA GLY A 34 16.45 -17.47 -16.58
C GLY A 34 16.60 -16.68 -15.27
N ARG A 35 17.05 -15.43 -15.39
CA ARG A 35 17.25 -14.48 -14.27
C ARG A 35 16.01 -13.67 -13.91
N LEU A 36 14.91 -13.85 -14.64
CA LEU A 36 13.64 -13.17 -14.45
C LEU A 36 12.70 -14.01 -13.56
N LYS A 37 12.17 -13.37 -12.52
CA LYS A 37 11.24 -13.95 -11.56
C LYS A 37 10.00 -13.06 -11.44
N GLY A 38 8.85 -13.69 -11.24
CA GLY A 38 7.59 -13.02 -10.97
C GLY A 38 7.20 -13.16 -9.51
N ALA A 39 6.36 -12.25 -9.04
CA ALA A 39 5.72 -12.32 -7.74
C ALA A 39 4.30 -11.79 -7.81
N VAL A 40 3.38 -12.40 -7.07
CA VAL A 40 2.10 -11.77 -6.71
C VAL A 40 2.12 -11.52 -5.22
N PHE A 41 1.68 -10.35 -4.79
CA PHE A 41 1.72 -9.95 -3.39
C PHE A 41 0.40 -9.40 -2.90
N ALA A 42 0.20 -9.48 -1.59
CA ALA A 42 -0.90 -8.86 -0.87
C ALA A 42 -0.35 -8.18 0.39
N ASP A 43 -0.70 -6.91 0.55
CA ASP A 43 -0.32 -6.06 1.68
C ASP A 43 -1.55 -5.66 2.48
N ILE A 44 -1.43 -5.73 3.80
CA ILE A 44 -2.44 -5.28 4.74
C ILE A 44 -1.77 -4.38 5.75
N GLY A 45 -2.34 -3.21 6.00
CA GLY A 45 -1.77 -2.35 7.02
C GLY A 45 -2.56 -1.10 7.33
N ASN A 46 -2.19 -0.47 8.44
CA ASN A 46 -2.66 0.86 8.82
C ASN A 46 -1.73 1.46 9.91
N ILE A 47 -1.87 2.76 10.11
CA ILE A 47 -1.20 3.54 11.15
C ILE A 47 -2.27 4.29 11.94
N TRP A 48 -2.13 4.36 13.26
CA TRP A 48 -3.06 5.06 14.16
C TRP A 48 -2.32 5.93 15.16
N THR A 49 -3.01 6.96 15.64
CA THR A 49 -2.56 7.79 16.77
C THR A 49 -3.20 7.32 18.07
N LYS A 50 -2.55 7.57 19.20
CA LYS A 50 -3.13 7.34 20.55
C LYS A 50 -4.13 8.42 20.92
N ASP A 51 -3.91 9.63 20.43
CA ASP A 51 -4.69 10.83 20.71
C ASP A 51 -5.29 11.40 19.42
N THR A 52 -6.00 12.52 19.56
CA THR A 52 -6.70 13.20 18.47
C THR A 52 -6.05 14.51 18.05
N ILE A 53 -4.83 14.81 18.53
CA ILE A 53 -4.21 16.14 18.41
C ILE A 53 -3.81 16.41 16.96
N GLN A 54 -3.18 15.43 16.28
CA GLN A 54 -2.65 15.64 14.93
C GLN A 54 -3.73 15.48 13.84
N PHE A 55 -4.50 14.38 13.89
CA PHE A 55 -5.37 13.95 12.78
C PHE A 55 -6.80 13.63 13.23
N GLY A 56 -7.20 14.14 14.40
CA GLY A 56 -8.53 14.00 14.94
C GLY A 56 -8.93 12.57 15.31
N LYS A 57 -10.22 12.38 15.58
CA LYS A 57 -10.77 11.11 16.06
C LYS A 57 -10.69 9.98 15.02
N ALA A 58 -10.68 10.31 13.72
CA ALA A 58 -10.61 9.32 12.65
C ALA A 58 -9.23 8.64 12.53
N ALA A 59 -8.16 9.26 13.03
CA ALA A 59 -6.84 8.65 13.06
C ALA A 59 -6.58 7.84 14.34
N GLN A 60 -7.31 8.14 15.42
CA GLN A 60 -7.15 7.49 16.70
C GLN A 60 -7.46 6.00 16.64
N ILE A 61 -6.65 5.17 17.30
CA ILE A 61 -6.92 3.74 17.39
C ILE A 61 -8.24 3.48 18.13
N SER A 62 -9.05 2.57 17.58
CA SER A 62 -10.36 2.24 18.13
C SER A 62 -10.48 0.74 18.43
N LYS A 63 -11.51 0.33 19.18
CA LYS A 63 -11.85 -1.09 19.38
C LYS A 63 -12.14 -1.80 18.05
N ASN A 64 -12.47 -1.05 17.01
CA ASN A 64 -12.76 -1.54 15.66
C ASN A 64 -11.58 -1.30 14.68
N TRP A 65 -10.34 -1.24 15.17
CA TRP A 65 -9.12 -1.01 14.36
C TRP A 65 -9.02 -1.93 13.13
N TRP A 66 -9.47 -3.18 13.23
CA TRP A 66 -9.48 -4.14 12.10
C TRP A 66 -10.32 -3.67 10.89
N LYS A 67 -11.37 -2.87 11.12
CA LYS A 67 -12.20 -2.29 10.05
C LYS A 67 -11.51 -1.14 9.35
N GLU A 68 -10.37 -0.70 9.83
CA GLU A 68 -9.62 0.43 9.31
C GLU A 68 -8.38 -0.04 8.51
N LEU A 69 -8.15 -1.34 8.36
CA LEU A 69 -7.03 -1.88 7.59
C LEU A 69 -7.14 -1.55 6.08
N ALA A 70 -6.12 -0.93 5.50
CA ALA A 70 -5.98 -0.87 4.05
C ALA A 70 -5.53 -2.23 3.54
N VAL A 71 -6.00 -2.61 2.35
CA VAL A 71 -5.57 -3.83 1.66
C VAL A 71 -5.17 -3.46 0.24
N ALA A 72 -3.99 -3.90 -0.17
CA ALA A 72 -3.48 -3.75 -1.52
C ALA A 72 -2.98 -5.09 -2.03
N SER A 73 -2.92 -5.22 -3.35
CA SER A 73 -2.30 -6.36 -4.01
C SER A 73 -1.62 -5.90 -5.27
N GLY A 74 -0.70 -6.69 -5.79
CA GLY A 74 0.01 -6.32 -6.99
C GLY A 74 0.83 -7.45 -7.58
N PHE A 75 1.51 -7.09 -8.65
CA PHE A 75 2.41 -7.95 -9.38
C PHE A 75 3.81 -7.35 -9.39
N GLY A 76 4.79 -8.19 -9.13
CA GLY A 76 6.21 -7.85 -9.09
C GLY A 76 7.00 -8.60 -10.15
N VAL A 77 7.98 -7.92 -10.72
CA VAL A 77 9.00 -8.53 -11.58
C VAL A 77 10.36 -8.26 -10.95
N ARG A 78 11.18 -9.31 -10.88
CA ARG A 78 12.52 -9.29 -10.32
C ARG A 78 13.52 -9.80 -11.35
N PHE A 79 14.58 -9.03 -11.58
CA PHE A 79 15.72 -9.43 -12.40
C PHE A 79 16.98 -9.57 -11.54
N ASP A 80 17.52 -10.79 -11.53
CA ASP A 80 18.73 -11.15 -10.80
C ASP A 80 19.97 -10.96 -11.69
N ALA A 81 20.48 -9.73 -11.78
CA ALA A 81 21.78 -9.50 -12.44
C ALA A 81 22.92 -9.99 -11.56
N THR A 82 24.12 -10.12 -12.14
CA THR A 82 25.30 -10.65 -11.43
C THR A 82 25.69 -9.80 -10.22
N VAL A 83 25.50 -8.47 -10.30
CA VAL A 83 25.98 -7.50 -9.30
C VAL A 83 24.83 -6.69 -8.69
N ILE A 84 23.64 -6.72 -9.30
CA ILE A 84 22.50 -5.90 -8.88
C ILE A 84 21.20 -6.67 -9.03
N LEU A 85 20.31 -6.49 -8.07
CA LEU A 85 18.94 -6.98 -8.10
C LEU A 85 18.03 -5.81 -8.45
N ILE A 86 17.23 -5.97 -9.50
CA ILE A 86 16.26 -4.96 -9.93
C ILE A 86 14.87 -5.50 -9.66
N ARG A 87 14.04 -4.69 -9.00
CA ARG A 87 12.63 -4.99 -8.76
C ARG A 87 11.74 -3.89 -9.31
N VAL A 88 10.65 -4.31 -9.93
CA VAL A 88 9.56 -3.46 -10.37
C VAL A 88 8.27 -4.06 -9.86
N ASP A 89 7.62 -3.36 -8.92
CA ASP A 89 6.41 -3.80 -8.26
C ASP A 89 5.27 -2.83 -8.60
N LEU A 90 4.18 -3.34 -9.16
CA LEU A 90 2.98 -2.56 -9.50
C LEU A 90 1.84 -2.99 -8.58
N GLY A 91 1.42 -2.07 -7.70
CA GLY A 91 0.37 -2.28 -6.72
C GLY A 91 -0.94 -1.56 -7.06
N ILE A 92 -2.05 -2.14 -6.60
CA ILE A 92 -3.39 -1.57 -6.65
C ILE A 92 -4.09 -1.69 -5.28
N PRO A 93 -4.93 -0.71 -4.90
CA PRO A 93 -5.74 -0.82 -3.69
C PRO A 93 -6.92 -1.77 -3.93
N LEU A 94 -7.12 -2.71 -3.01
CA LEU A 94 -8.33 -3.54 -2.94
C LEU A 94 -9.31 -2.99 -1.89
N ARG A 95 -8.79 -2.31 -0.87
CA ARG A 95 -9.58 -1.73 0.22
C ARG A 95 -9.03 -0.37 0.68
N LYS A 96 -9.90 0.64 0.72
CA LYS A 96 -9.61 2.02 1.18
C LYS A 96 -10.37 2.32 2.48
N PRO A 97 -9.69 2.45 3.64
CA PRO A 97 -10.36 2.55 4.93
C PRO A 97 -11.01 3.91 5.21
N TYR A 98 -10.66 4.95 4.44
CA TYR A 98 -11.23 6.29 4.56
C TYR A 98 -12.59 6.46 3.85
N LEU A 99 -13.06 5.44 3.12
CA LEU A 99 -14.40 5.45 2.52
C LEU A 99 -15.48 5.06 3.55
N PRO A 100 -16.76 5.42 3.29
CA PRO A 100 -17.89 4.99 4.10
C PRO A 100 -17.96 3.46 4.27
N ASP A 101 -18.53 3.00 5.39
CA ASP A 101 -18.79 1.58 5.61
C ASP A 101 -19.69 1.03 4.49
N GLY A 102 -19.31 -0.13 3.93
CA GLY A 102 -19.95 -0.71 2.74
C GLY A 102 -19.28 -0.35 1.40
N GLU A 103 -18.51 0.74 1.34
CA GLU A 103 -17.82 1.21 0.12
C GLU A 103 -16.30 1.00 0.17
N ARG A 104 -15.77 0.55 1.31
CA ARG A 104 -14.33 0.40 1.51
C ARG A 104 -13.65 -0.59 0.57
N TRP A 105 -14.36 -1.61 0.10
CA TRP A 105 -13.82 -2.58 -0.87
C TRP A 105 -14.03 -2.06 -2.29
N VAL A 106 -12.93 -1.71 -2.96
CA VAL A 106 -12.95 -0.99 -4.24
C VAL A 106 -12.59 -1.88 -5.43
N ILE A 107 -12.63 -3.20 -5.24
CA ILE A 107 -12.34 -4.20 -6.28
C ILE A 107 -13.29 -4.02 -7.47
N LYS A 108 -14.55 -3.71 -7.19
CA LYS A 108 -15.59 -3.45 -8.20
C LYS A 108 -15.33 -2.16 -9.01
N ASP A 109 -14.53 -1.25 -8.48
CA ASP A 109 -14.24 0.06 -9.09
C ASP A 109 -12.95 0.04 -9.91
N ILE A 110 -12.30 -1.12 -10.06
CA ILE A 110 -11.07 -1.28 -10.84
C ILE A 110 -11.37 -1.01 -12.32
N ASN A 111 -10.71 0.00 -12.88
CA ASN A 111 -10.87 0.36 -14.28
C ASN A 111 -9.51 0.65 -14.93
N PHE A 112 -8.86 -0.39 -15.45
CA PHE A 112 -7.60 -0.25 -16.17
C PHE A 112 -7.71 0.49 -17.50
N ALA A 113 -8.91 0.69 -18.07
CA ALA A 113 -9.09 1.46 -19.31
C ALA A 113 -9.08 2.98 -19.04
N SER A 114 -9.52 3.42 -17.86
CA SER A 114 -9.50 4.84 -17.45
C SER A 114 -8.08 5.32 -17.12
N SER A 115 -7.63 6.37 -17.80
CA SER A 115 -6.35 7.04 -17.51
C SER A 115 -6.32 7.68 -16.13
N GLU A 116 -7.43 8.29 -15.72
CA GLU A 116 -7.60 8.88 -14.40
C GLU A 116 -7.50 7.83 -13.30
N TRP A 117 -8.21 6.71 -13.44
CA TRP A 117 -8.14 5.62 -12.47
C TRP A 117 -6.72 5.09 -12.33
N ARG A 118 -6.02 4.88 -13.46
CA ARG A 118 -4.62 4.42 -13.44
C ARG A 118 -3.71 5.40 -12.70
N ARG A 119 -3.87 6.71 -12.93
CA ARG A 119 -3.07 7.75 -12.28
C ARG A 119 -3.26 7.77 -10.76
N GLU A 120 -4.46 7.48 -10.27
CA GLU A 120 -4.78 7.57 -8.85
C GLU A 120 -4.58 6.26 -8.06
N ASN A 121 -4.58 5.12 -8.74
CA ASN A 121 -4.63 3.81 -8.08
C ASN A 121 -3.44 2.91 -8.41
N LEU A 122 -2.68 3.17 -9.47
CA LEU A 122 -1.46 2.42 -9.75
C LEU A 122 -0.29 3.03 -8.97
N VAL A 123 0.32 2.22 -8.13
CA VAL A 123 1.56 2.59 -7.43
C VAL A 123 2.69 1.75 -8.01
N LEU A 124 3.63 2.42 -8.67
CA LEU A 124 4.84 1.81 -9.21
C LEU A 124 5.99 2.00 -8.22
N ASN A 125 6.56 0.91 -7.74
CA ASN A 125 7.76 0.91 -6.92
C ASN A 125 8.92 0.29 -7.70
N ILE A 126 10.07 0.95 -7.67
CA ILE A 126 11.31 0.47 -8.28
C ILE A 126 12.36 0.38 -7.18
N ALA A 127 12.98 -0.78 -7.04
CA ALA A 127 14.04 -1.00 -6.05
C ALA A 127 15.30 -1.58 -6.71
N LEU A 128 16.45 -1.10 -6.23
CA LEU A 128 17.78 -1.58 -6.59
C LEU A 128 18.44 -2.12 -5.32
N GLY A 129 18.89 -3.37 -5.38
CA GLY A 129 19.56 -4.04 -4.27
C GLY A 129 20.92 -4.59 -4.68
N TYR A 130 21.87 -4.62 -3.75
CA TYR A 130 23.14 -5.33 -3.92
C TYR A 130 23.02 -6.75 -3.37
N PRO A 131 23.61 -7.76 -4.04
CA PRO A 131 23.77 -9.08 -3.44
C PRO A 131 24.70 -8.97 -2.23
N PHE A 132 24.25 -9.48 -1.09
CA PHE A 132 25.04 -9.62 0.14
C PHE A 132 25.88 -10.90 0.12
#